data_AF-M0E6P4-F1
#
_entry.id   AF-M0E6P4-F1
#
_cell.length_a   1.000
_cell.length_b   1.000
_cell.length_c   1.000
_cell.angle_alpha   90.00
_cell.angle_beta   90.00
_cell.angle_gamma   90.00
#
_symmetry.space_group_name_H-M   'P 1'
#
loop_
_entity.id
_entity.type
_entity.pdbx_description
1 polymer ?
#
loop_
_entity_poly.entity_id
_entity_poly.type
_entity_poly.pdbx_seq_one_letter_code
_entity_poly.pdbx_strand_id
1 'polypeptide(L)'
;EWLTGAISLPVIGTPPGMSAASTIRVLVVTLTLVLIGVIFAFFKYTDYGLAVRAGTEDSEMTEMLGIRVGRPFLLIFAIGAAYAGLAGVLGGSLFNVTNSIGMEIIIPSLVIVIMGGVGSLRGTVIGSLLAGLAFAVATVVEPSMTQASIYLLAIVVLTIRPSGIFPSAKVGQ
;
A
#
# COMPACT_ATOMS: atom_id res chain seq x y z
N GLU A 1 -23.68 29.94 6.05
CA GLU A 1 -24.59 30.05 4.89
C GLU A 1 -23.96 29.68 3.53
N TRP A 2 -22.62 29.74 3.35
CA TRP A 2 -21.95 29.32 2.10
C TRP A 2 -21.61 27.82 1.97
N LEU A 3 -21.83 27.01 3.02
CA LEU A 3 -21.57 25.55 3.00
C LEU A 3 -22.85 24.69 3.05
N THR A 4 -24.02 25.31 3.02
CA THR A 4 -25.32 24.62 3.07
C THR A 4 -25.88 24.25 1.68
N GLY A 5 -25.12 24.54 0.62
CA GLY A 5 -25.43 24.17 -0.76
C GLY A 5 -24.65 22.96 -1.27
N ALA A 6 -24.37 21.97 -0.43
CA ALA A 6 -23.81 20.71 -0.90
C ALA A 6 -24.89 19.99 -1.71
N ILE A 7 -24.83 20.18 -3.03
CA ILE A 7 -25.61 19.41 -4.01
C ILE A 7 -25.24 17.95 -3.77
N SER A 8 -26.15 17.19 -3.15
CA SER A 8 -26.02 15.75 -3.01
C SER A 8 -26.13 15.15 -4.41
N LEU A 9 -24.99 14.92 -5.05
CA LEU A 9 -24.92 14.13 -6.27
C LEU A 9 -25.42 12.72 -5.90
N PRO A 10 -26.56 12.25 -6.43
CA PRO A 10 -27.18 10.99 -6.03
C PRO A 10 -26.32 9.74 -6.31
N VAL A 11 -25.16 9.91 -6.97
CA VAL A 11 -24.17 8.86 -7.23
C VAL A 11 -23.06 8.83 -6.16
N ILE A 12 -22.88 9.91 -5.38
CA ILE A 12 -21.81 10.06 -4.34
C ILE A 12 -22.41 10.61 -3.00
N GLY A 13 -23.73 10.69 -2.88
CA GLY A 13 -24.43 11.16 -1.68
C GLY A 13 -25.00 10.00 -0.86
N THR A 14 -24.49 9.86 0.36
CA THR A 14 -25.04 9.08 1.51
C THR A 14 -26.32 8.28 1.24
N PRO A 15 -26.28 6.93 1.19
CA PRO A 15 -27.48 6.11 1.38
C PRO A 15 -28.16 6.51 2.71
N PRO A 16 -29.50 6.56 2.77
CA PRO A 16 -30.21 6.97 3.98
C PRO A 16 -29.88 5.99 5.12
N GLY A 17 -29.21 6.49 6.16
CA GLY A 17 -28.77 5.70 7.33
C GLY A 17 -27.27 5.76 7.67
N MET A 18 -26.44 6.40 6.82
CA MET A 18 -24.99 6.47 7.02
C MET A 18 -24.51 7.91 7.32
N SER A 19 -23.73 8.09 8.40
CA SER A 19 -23.14 9.39 8.75
C SER A 19 -22.07 9.80 7.72
N ALA A 20 -21.84 11.10 7.50
CA ALA A 20 -20.81 11.60 6.57
C ALA A 20 -19.40 11.02 6.84
N ALA A 21 -19.11 10.66 8.09
CA ALA A 21 -17.88 9.99 8.51
C ALA A 21 -17.73 8.56 7.97
N SER A 22 -18.83 7.88 7.65
CA SER A 22 -18.82 6.55 7.04
C SER A 22 -18.65 6.61 5.51
N THR A 23 -19.20 7.62 4.84
CA THR A 23 -19.08 7.80 3.37
C THR A 23 -17.63 8.03 2.94
N ILE A 24 -16.88 8.88 3.66
CA ILE A 24 -15.46 9.12 3.35
C ILE A 24 -14.62 7.84 3.52
N ARG A 25 -14.91 7.04 4.56
CA ARG A 25 -14.20 5.77 4.82
C ARG A 25 -14.48 4.73 3.74
N VAL A 26 -15.74 4.59 3.33
CA VAL A 26 -16.13 3.69 2.23
C VAL A 26 -15.46 4.12 0.93
N LEU A 27 -15.44 5.42 0.61
CA LEU A 27 -14.77 5.95 -0.57
C LEU A 27 -13.28 5.63 -0.57
N VAL A 28 -12.58 5.83 0.55
CA VAL A 28 -11.15 5.53 0.67
C VAL A 28 -10.89 4.04 0.47
N VAL A 29 -11.71 3.15 1.04
CA VAL A 29 -11.59 1.70 0.85
C VAL A 29 -11.80 1.32 -0.62
N THR A 30 -12.86 1.82 -1.25
CA THR A 30 -13.13 1.55 -2.67
C THR A 30 -12.01 2.04 -3.56
N LEU A 31 -11.52 3.26 -3.35
CA LEU A 31 -10.42 3.83 -4.13
C LEU A 31 -9.12 3.06 -3.92
N THR A 32 -8.83 2.62 -2.70
CA THR A 32 -7.64 1.80 -2.39
C THR A 32 -7.71 0.46 -3.13
N LEU A 33 -8.88 -0.19 -3.16
CA LEU A 33 -9.08 -1.43 -3.93
C LEU A 33 -8.89 -1.21 -5.43
N VAL A 34 -9.39 -0.09 -5.97
CA VAL A 34 -9.18 0.27 -7.38
C VAL A 34 -7.69 0.49 -7.66
N LEU A 35 -6.97 1.22 -6.80
CA LEU A 35 -5.53 1.43 -6.92
C LEU A 35 -4.75 0.11 -6.87
N ILE A 36 -5.08 -0.80 -5.94
CA ILE A 36 -4.47 -2.15 -5.91
C ILE A 36 -4.74 -2.90 -7.23
N GLY A 37 -5.97 -2.81 -7.76
CA GLY A 37 -6.33 -3.43 -9.03
C GLY A 37 -5.56 -2.85 -10.22
N VAL A 38 -5.43 -1.53 -10.29
CA VAL A 38 -4.71 -0.83 -11.36
C VAL A 38 -3.23 -1.19 -11.35
N ILE A 39 -2.57 -1.19 -10.19
CA ILE A 39 -1.14 -1.55 -10.13
C ILE A 39 -0.92 -3.03 -10.43
N PHE A 40 -1.84 -3.91 -10.00
CA PHE A 40 -1.76 -5.33 -10.32
C PHE A 40 -1.94 -5.59 -11.82
N ALA A 41 -2.90 -4.91 -12.45
CA ALA A 41 -3.10 -4.99 -13.89
C ALA A 41 -1.88 -4.44 -14.65
N PHE A 42 -1.34 -3.30 -14.23
CA PHE A 42 -0.14 -2.72 -14.83
C PHE A 42 1.06 -3.68 -14.76
N PHE A 43 1.30 -4.31 -13.60
CA PHE A 43 2.39 -5.27 -13.44
C PHE A 43 2.18 -6.59 -14.21
N LYS A 44 0.94 -7.03 -14.41
CA LYS A 44 0.63 -8.30 -15.10
C LYS A 44 0.59 -8.16 -16.62
N TYR A 45 0.06 -7.05 -17.12
CA TYR A 45 -0.21 -6.87 -18.55
C TYR A 45 0.84 -6.06 -19.30
N THR A 46 1.79 -5.41 -18.61
CA THR A 46 2.76 -4.55 -19.26
C THR A 46 4.16 -5.15 -19.28
N ASP A 47 4.80 -5.17 -20.46
CA ASP A 47 6.16 -5.69 -20.68
C ASP A 47 7.23 -5.00 -19.82
N TYR A 48 6.95 -3.80 -19.31
CA TYR A 48 7.82 -3.09 -18.37
C TYR A 48 8.04 -3.86 -17.07
N GLY A 49 7.06 -4.64 -16.61
CA GLY A 49 7.20 -5.48 -15.41
C GLY A 49 8.20 -6.63 -15.61
N LEU A 50 8.23 -7.21 -16.81
CA LEU A 50 9.18 -8.25 -17.18
C LEU A 50 10.59 -7.67 -17.33
N ALA A 51 10.71 -6.52 -17.99
CA ALA A 51 11.99 -5.84 -18.19
C ALA A 51 12.65 -5.43 -16.87
N VAL A 52 11.87 -4.96 -15.88
CA VAL A 52 12.42 -4.61 -14.57
C VAL A 52 12.77 -5.85 -13.76
N ARG A 53 11.99 -6.93 -13.84
CA ARG A 53 12.32 -8.19 -13.17
C ARG A 53 13.61 -8.80 -13.72
N ALA A 54 13.80 -8.77 -15.04
CA ALA A 54 15.04 -9.19 -15.69
C ALA A 54 16.22 -8.25 -15.35
N GLY A 55 15.99 -6.93 -15.31
CA GLY A 55 17.01 -5.95 -14.93
C GLY A 55 17.44 -6.03 -13.45
N THR A 56 16.56 -6.47 -12.55
CA THR A 56 16.92 -6.73 -11.14
C THR A 56 17.67 -8.05 -10.92
N GLU A 57 17.57 -9.00 -11.86
CA GLU A 57 18.32 -10.26 -11.80
C GLU A 57 19.74 -10.08 -12.34
N ASP A 58 19.89 -9.50 -13.53
CA ASP A 58 21.20 -9.21 -14.12
C ASP A 58 21.10 -7.99 -15.05
N SER A 59 21.46 -6.82 -14.52
CA SER A 59 21.46 -5.56 -15.28
C SER A 59 22.51 -5.55 -16.39
N GLU A 60 23.64 -6.25 -16.19
CA GLU A 60 24.74 -6.27 -17.16
C GLU A 60 24.36 -7.16 -18.36
N MET A 61 23.77 -8.33 -18.10
CA MET A 61 23.30 -9.23 -19.16
C MET A 61 22.13 -8.64 -19.94
N THR A 62 21.22 -7.90 -19.28
CA THR A 62 20.12 -7.22 -19.98
C THR A 62 20.58 -6.05 -20.85
N GLU A 63 21.64 -5.33 -20.45
CA GLU A 63 22.27 -4.31 -21.29
C GLU A 63 23.01 -4.92 -22.49
N MET A 64 23.67 -6.08 -22.33
CA MET A 64 24.30 -6.81 -23.45
C MET A 64 23.29 -7.31 -24.49
N LEU A 65 22.05 -7.60 -24.07
CA LEU A 65 20.94 -7.95 -24.97
C LEU A 65 20.31 -6.73 -25.68
N GLY A 66 20.84 -5.52 -25.46
CA GLY A 66 20.37 -4.28 -26.08
C GLY A 66 19.10 -3.71 -25.45
N ILE A 67 18.67 -4.23 -24.30
CA ILE A 67 17.50 -3.72 -23.56
C ILE A 67 17.95 -2.54 -22.70
N ARG A 68 17.42 -1.35 -23.00
CA ARG A 68 17.71 -0.15 -22.21
C ARG A 68 16.96 -0.19 -20.87
N VAL A 69 17.60 -0.70 -19.82
CA VAL A 69 17.03 -0.90 -18.47
C VAL A 69 16.58 0.42 -17.81
N GLY A 70 17.24 1.54 -18.15
CA GLY A 70 16.97 2.85 -17.53
C GLY A 70 15.55 3.40 -17.75
N ARG A 71 14.94 3.20 -18.93
CA ARG A 71 13.59 3.74 -19.21
C ARG A 71 12.48 3.01 -18.46
N PRO A 72 12.41 1.66 -18.48
CA PRO A 72 11.44 0.91 -17.68
C PRO A 72 11.56 1.20 -16.19
N PHE A 73 12.80 1.30 -15.66
CA PHE A 73 13.03 1.56 -14.24
C PHE A 73 12.50 2.93 -13.81
N LEU A 74 12.80 3.99 -14.57
CA LEU A 74 12.27 5.34 -14.32
C LEU A 74 10.74 5.37 -14.35
N LEU A 75 10.11 4.63 -15.26
CA LEU A 75 8.66 4.57 -15.41
C LEU A 75 8.01 3.91 -14.18
N ILE A 76 8.56 2.81 -13.69
CA ILE A 76 8.06 2.15 -12.47
C ILE A 76 8.29 3.04 -11.24
N PHE A 77 9.44 3.70 -11.15
CA PHE A 77 9.71 4.64 -10.07
C PHE A 77 8.72 5.82 -10.07
N ALA A 78 8.43 6.39 -11.24
CA ALA A 78 7.45 7.47 -11.39
C ALA A 78 6.04 7.03 -11.00
N ILE A 79 5.63 5.81 -11.38
CA ILE A 79 4.33 5.23 -10.99
C ILE A 79 4.28 5.00 -9.47
N GLY A 80 5.35 4.47 -8.86
CA GLY A 80 5.45 4.29 -7.42
C GLY A 80 5.34 5.61 -6.66
N ALA A 81 6.03 6.65 -7.13
CA ALA A 81 5.94 7.99 -6.56
C ALA A 81 4.53 8.59 -6.69
N ALA A 82 3.85 8.39 -7.83
CA ALA A 82 2.47 8.81 -8.03
C ALA A 82 1.53 8.07 -7.05
N TYR A 83 1.71 6.77 -6.84
CA TYR A 83 0.96 5.99 -5.86
C TYR A 83 1.19 6.45 -4.42
N ALA A 84 2.44 6.74 -4.05
CA ALA A 84 2.78 7.26 -2.73
C ALA A 84 2.10 8.62 -2.47
N GLY A 85 2.07 9.50 -3.48
CA GLY A 85 1.36 10.78 -3.41
C GLY A 85 -0.15 10.60 -3.22
N LEU A 86 -0.77 9.70 -4.01
CA LEU A 86 -2.20 9.39 -3.87
C LEU A 86 -2.53 8.80 -2.49
N ALA A 87 -1.69 7.88 -1.99
CA ALA A 87 -1.85 7.31 -0.65
C ALA A 87 -1.75 8.40 0.44
N GLY A 88 -0.83 9.36 0.29
CA GLY A 88 -0.68 10.48 1.22
C GLY A 88 -1.90 11.40 1.26
N VAL A 89 -2.49 11.74 0.11
CA VAL A 89 -3.71 12.57 0.04
C VAL A 89 -4.89 11.87 0.72
N LEU A 90 -5.04 10.56 0.50
CA LEU A 90 -6.11 9.77 1.12
C LEU A 90 -5.90 9.61 2.62
N GLY A 91 -4.67 9.38 3.06
CA GLY A 91 -4.31 9.31 4.47
C GLY A 91 -4.54 10.63 5.20
N GLY A 92 -4.12 11.75 4.60
CA GLY A 92 -4.31 13.09 5.16
C GLY A 92 -5.78 13.50 5.29
N SER A 93 -6.68 12.91 4.51
CA SER A 93 -8.13 13.11 4.67
C SER A 93 -8.72 12.35 5.86
N LEU A 94 -8.04 11.33 6.38
CA LEU A 94 -8.50 10.49 7.48
C LEU A 94 -7.83 10.83 8.82
N PHE A 95 -6.58 11.29 8.79
CA PHE A 95 -5.79 11.61 9.97
C PHE A 95 -5.63 13.12 10.14
N ASN A 96 -5.58 13.59 11.38
CA ASN A 96 -5.25 14.98 11.66
C ASN A 96 -3.79 15.27 11.29
N VAL A 97 -3.58 16.28 10.46
CA VAL A 97 -2.26 16.69 10.00
C VAL A 97 -1.52 17.39 11.16
N THR A 98 -0.60 16.66 11.77
CA THR A 98 0.32 17.13 12.82
C THR A 98 1.74 17.14 12.26
N ASN A 99 2.66 17.93 12.83
CA ASN A 99 4.06 17.97 12.38
C ASN A 99 4.76 16.58 12.44
N SER A 100 4.30 15.69 13.32
CA SER A 100 4.89 14.37 13.55
C SER A 100 4.31 13.24 12.68
N ILE A 101 3.32 13.50 11.82
CA ILE A 101 2.59 12.43 11.09
C ILE A 101 3.51 11.57 10.20
N GLY A 102 4.59 12.15 9.67
CA GLY A 102 5.53 11.41 8.83
C GLY A 102 6.18 10.27 9.61
N MET A 103 6.63 10.55 10.83
CA MET A 103 7.25 9.54 11.68
C MET A 103 6.27 8.45 12.12
N GLU A 104 5.01 8.82 12.35
CA GLU A 104 3.94 7.89 12.71
C GLU A 104 3.55 6.94 11.57
N ILE A 105 3.78 7.32 10.31
CA ILE A 105 3.43 6.51 9.12
C ILE A 105 4.63 5.72 8.58
N ILE A 106 5.85 6.27 8.64
CA ILE A 106 7.05 5.65 8.07
C ILE A 106 7.38 4.30 8.75
N ILE A 107 7.33 4.24 10.09
CA ILE A 107 7.72 3.02 10.80
C ILE A 107 6.72 1.86 10.53
N PRO A 108 5.39 2.05 10.70
CA PRO A 108 4.43 0.98 10.39
C PRO A 108 4.43 0.57 8.92
N SER A 109 4.64 1.52 7.99
CA SER A 109 4.69 1.18 6.56
C SER A 109 5.90 0.32 6.19
N LEU A 110 7.09 0.62 6.74
CA LEU A 110 8.27 -0.23 6.59
C LEU A 110 8.01 -1.64 7.14
N VAL A 111 7.43 -1.73 8.34
CA VAL A 111 7.11 -3.00 8.99
C VAL A 111 6.14 -3.84 8.14
N ILE A 112 5.11 -3.21 7.57
CA ILE A 112 4.13 -3.88 6.69
C ILE A 112 4.80 -4.39 5.41
N VAL A 113 5.70 -3.62 4.80
CA VAL A 113 6.43 -4.03 3.59
C VAL A 113 7.33 -5.23 3.88
N ILE A 114 8.06 -5.20 4.99
CA ILE A 114 8.94 -6.31 5.41
C ILE A 114 8.10 -7.55 5.74
N MET A 115 7.00 -7.39 6.47
CA MET A 115 6.06 -8.46 6.79
C MET A 115 5.49 -9.13 5.53
N GLY A 116 5.14 -8.33 4.52
CA GLY A 116 4.65 -8.84 3.24
C GLY A 116 5.71 -9.61 2.44
N GLY A 117 6.98 -9.23 2.56
CA GLY A 117 8.12 -9.77 1.82
C GLY A 117 8.67 -8.76 0.82
N VAL A 118 9.98 -8.48 0.91
CA VAL A 118 10.66 -7.49 0.08
C VAL A 118 10.60 -7.89 -1.40
N GLY A 119 10.08 -7.00 -2.25
CA GLY A 119 9.95 -7.22 -3.70
C GLY A 119 8.70 -7.99 -4.13
N SER A 120 7.81 -8.38 -3.22
CA SER A 120 6.57 -9.12 -3.55
C SER A 120 5.32 -8.25 -3.40
N LEU A 121 4.81 -7.72 -4.52
CA LEU A 121 3.58 -6.91 -4.52
C LEU A 121 2.39 -7.64 -3.89
N ARG A 122 2.21 -8.93 -4.19
CA ARG A 122 1.13 -9.76 -3.62
C ARG A 122 1.30 -9.94 -2.11
N GLY A 123 2.54 -10.15 -1.66
CA GLY A 123 2.85 -10.30 -0.24
C GLY A 123 2.60 -9.02 0.54
N THR A 124 3.00 -7.86 0.01
CA THR A 124 2.75 -6.56 0.65
C THR A 124 1.26 -6.27 0.78
N VAL A 125 0.44 -6.57 -0.23
CA VAL A 125 -1.02 -6.37 -0.15
C VAL A 125 -1.62 -7.21 0.97
N ILE A 126 -1.27 -8.50 1.05
CA ILE A 126 -1.79 -9.40 2.09
C ILE A 126 -1.27 -9.00 3.48
N GLY A 127 0.00 -8.62 3.59
CA GLY A 127 0.60 -8.14 4.85
C GLY A 127 -0.09 -6.87 5.36
N SER A 128 -0.37 -5.91 4.47
CA SER A 128 -1.08 -4.69 4.83
C SER A 128 -2.52 -4.95 5.28
N LEU A 129 -3.20 -5.92 4.66
CA LEU A 129 -4.55 -6.30 5.03
C LEU A 129 -4.58 -6.97 6.42
N LEU A 130 -3.64 -7.87 6.71
CA LEU A 130 -3.51 -8.51 8.01
C LEU A 130 -3.16 -7.49 9.12
N ALA A 131 -2.19 -6.61 8.86
CA ALA A 131 -1.82 -5.56 9.79
C ALA A 131 -2.99 -4.58 10.03
N GLY A 132 -3.73 -4.20 8.99
CA GLY A 132 -4.92 -3.35 9.09
C GLY A 132 -6.06 -4.00 9.87
N LEU A 133 -6.30 -5.30 9.67
CA LEU A 133 -7.29 -6.06 10.44
C LEU A 133 -6.89 -6.15 11.91
N ALA A 134 -5.62 -6.41 12.21
CA ALA A 134 -5.14 -6.43 13.58
C ALA A 134 -5.21 -5.06 14.27
N PHE A 135 -4.92 -3.99 13.53
CA PHE A 135 -5.12 -2.62 14.00
C PHE A 135 -6.60 -2.36 14.33
N ALA A 136 -7.51 -2.76 13.45
CA ALA A 136 -8.95 -2.60 13.66
C ALA A 136 -9.45 -3.39 14.90
N VAL A 137 -9.01 -4.63 15.06
CA VAL A 137 -9.35 -5.46 16.24
C VAL A 137 -8.77 -4.86 17.52
N ALA A 138 -7.52 -4.43 17.49
CA ALA A 138 -6.87 -3.80 18.64
C ALA A 138 -7.58 -2.51 19.07
N THR A 139 -8.10 -1.74 18.12
CA THR A 139 -8.88 -0.52 18.40
C THR A 139 -10.14 -0.81 19.22
N VAL A 140 -10.76 -1.99 19.04
CA VAL A 140 -11.98 -2.39 19.75
C VAL A 140 -11.68 -2.95 21.14
N VAL A 141 -10.56 -3.66 21.31
CA VAL A 141 -10.17 -4.27 22.58
C VAL A 141 -9.59 -3.24 23.54
N GLU A 142 -8.58 -2.48 23.08
CA GLU A 142 -7.85 -1.52 23.92
C GLU A 142 -7.15 -0.46 23.02
N PRO A 143 -7.73 0.75 22.89
CA PRO A 143 -7.22 1.79 21.98
C PRO A 143 -5.78 2.22 22.27
N SER A 144 -5.35 2.10 23.53
CA SER A 144 -4.00 2.46 23.97
C SER A 144 -2.92 1.53 23.41
N MET A 145 -3.27 0.29 23.04
CA MET A 145 -2.33 -0.71 22.51
C MET A 145 -2.37 -0.84 20.98
N THR A 146 -3.09 0.04 20.28
CA THR A 146 -3.32 -0.10 18.83
C THR A 146 -2.03 0.00 17.99
N GLN A 147 -1.08 0.85 18.38
CA GLN A 147 0.22 0.89 17.69
C GLN A 147 1.09 -0.32 18.02
N ALA A 148 1.05 -0.79 19.28
CA ALA A 148 1.79 -1.96 19.73
C ALA A 148 1.34 -3.24 19.01
N SER A 149 0.05 -3.34 18.66
CA SER A 149 -0.50 -4.53 17.99
C SER A 149 0.10 -4.76 16.60
N ILE A 150 0.41 -3.70 15.83
CA ILE A 150 1.08 -3.82 14.53
C ILE A 150 2.47 -4.45 14.70
N TYR A 151 3.23 -3.98 15.69
CA TYR A 151 4.58 -4.48 15.96
C TYR A 151 4.56 -5.89 16.53
N LEU A 152 3.62 -6.21 17.42
CA LEU A 152 3.43 -7.57 17.92
C LEU A 152 3.09 -8.53 16.78
N LEU A 153 2.19 -8.13 15.87
CA LEU A 153 1.86 -8.96 14.72
C LEU A 153 3.08 -9.15 13.82
N ALA A 154 3.87 -8.10 13.60
CA ALA A 154 5.11 -8.20 12.84
C ALA A 154 6.11 -9.16 13.49
N ILE A 155 6.28 -9.10 14.82
CA ILE A 155 7.12 -10.06 15.55
C ILE A 155 6.61 -11.49 15.30
N VAL A 156 5.32 -11.75 15.50
CA VAL A 156 4.72 -13.08 15.29
C VAL A 156 4.93 -13.57 13.86
N VAL A 157 4.65 -12.73 12.86
CA VAL A 157 4.79 -13.11 11.44
C VAL A 157 6.25 -13.35 11.09
N LEU A 158 7.18 -12.53 11.56
CA LEU A 158 8.61 -12.68 11.27
C LEU A 158 9.23 -13.88 12.01
N THR A 159 8.74 -14.22 13.20
CA THR A 159 9.16 -15.46 13.90
C THR A 159 8.74 -16.71 13.13
N ILE A 160 7.54 -16.70 12.53
CA ILE A 160 7.04 -17.86 11.77
C ILE A 160 7.63 -17.90 10.35
N ARG A 161 7.82 -16.73 9.71
CA ARG A 161 8.39 -16.59 8.37
C ARG A 161 9.30 -15.36 8.28
N PRO A 162 10.62 -15.52 8.46
CA PRO A 162 11.58 -14.40 8.46
C PRO A 162 11.76 -13.75 7.09
N SER A 163 11.32 -14.41 6.01
CA SER A 163 11.36 -13.87 4.64
C SER A 163 10.04 -13.20 4.22
N GLY A 164 9.07 -13.04 5.13
CA GLY A 164 7.74 -12.50 4.86
C GLY A 164 6.74 -13.54 4.34
N ILE A 165 5.50 -13.11 4.12
CA ILE A 165 4.38 -14.00 3.70
C ILE A 165 4.67 -14.63 2.34
N PHE A 166 5.19 -13.85 1.38
CA PHE A 166 5.60 -14.32 0.06
C PHE A 166 7.03 -13.88 -0.24
N PRO A 167 8.02 -14.72 0.09
CA PRO A 167 9.42 -14.44 -0.25
C PRO A 167 9.59 -14.38 -1.77
N SER A 168 10.28 -13.35 -2.26
CA SER A 168 10.79 -13.36 -3.63
C SER A 168 11.80 -14.51 -3.74
N ALA A 169 11.59 -15.40 -4.71
CA ALA A 169 12.41 -16.58 -4.89
C ALA A 169 13.89 -16.20 -5.02
N LYS A 170 14.73 -16.79 -4.17
CA LYS A 170 16.19 -16.69 -4.31
C LYS A 170 16.58 -17.39 -5.62
N VAL A 171 17.23 -16.66 -6.51
CA VAL A 171 17.99 -17.22 -7.63
C VAL A 171 19.47 -17.03 -7.30
N GLY A 172 20.21 -18.13 -7.21
CA GLY A 172 21.67 -18.14 -7.13
C GLY A 172 22.29 -18.15 -5.72
N GLN A 173 22.38 -19.33 -5.12
CA GLN A 173 23.66 -19.82 -4.60
C GLN A 173 24.17 -20.88 -5.58
#